data_AF-A0A7C0WS00-F1
#
_entry.id   AF-A0A7C0WS00-F1
#
_cell.length_a   1.000
_cell.length_b   1.000
_cell.length_c   1.000
_cell.angle_alpha   90.00
_cell.angle_beta   90.00
_cell.angle_gamma   90.00
#
_symmetry.space_group_name_H-M   'P 1'
#
loop_
_entity.id
_entity.type
_entity.pdbx_description
1 polymer ?
#
loop_
_entity_poly.entity_id
_entity_poly.type
_entity_poly.pdbx_seq_one_letter_code
_entity_poly.pdbx_strand_id
1 'polypeptide(L)'
;MTTSLVRLMETLERARDGDPCTNREWETKVIPETVKKYLKKFDLEQTFNNEEPVNQDPELADRFFEAGLSMAAEIGVLMVDTESVIRFSREEILEAVERAPDHVKLGRDSDRITMRTRRPEDKIPPVFAGPLSIQVSEELYIPITEGMLRSPHVQVQEGPSIDTVFGLPVYSGTPFETAAGRKAPP
;
A
#
# COMPACT_ATOMS: atom_id res chain seq x y z
N MET A 1 -27.17 5.23 6.58
CA MET A 1 -25.86 4.65 6.95
C MET A 1 -24.87 5.11 5.89
N THR A 2 -23.67 5.54 6.27
CA THR A 2 -22.64 5.97 5.30
C THR A 2 -22.27 4.78 4.41
N THR A 3 -22.16 5.00 3.09
CA THR A 3 -21.80 3.98 2.08
C THR A 3 -20.53 3.20 2.46
N SER A 4 -19.63 3.79 3.24
CA SER A 4 -18.42 3.17 3.76
C SER A 4 -18.68 2.04 4.78
N LEU A 5 -19.63 2.19 5.69
CA LEU A 5 -19.90 1.16 6.70
C LEU A 5 -20.57 -0.07 6.08
N VAL A 6 -21.45 0.12 5.09
CA VAL A 6 -22.09 -0.98 4.35
C VAL A 6 -21.04 -1.82 3.63
N ARG A 7 -20.12 -1.18 2.90
CA ARG A 7 -19.02 -1.88 2.20
C ARG A 7 -18.11 -2.66 3.13
N LEU A 8 -17.81 -2.10 4.31
CA LEU A 8 -17.03 -2.80 5.33
C LEU A 8 -17.75 -4.08 5.78
N MET A 9 -19.04 -3.99 6.09
CA MET A 9 -19.82 -5.16 6.52
C MET A 9 -19.92 -6.23 5.42
N GLU A 10 -20.13 -5.84 4.16
CA GLU A 10 -20.13 -6.77 3.02
C GLU A 10 -18.78 -7.48 2.85
N THR A 11 -17.67 -6.75 3.03
CA THR A 11 -16.33 -7.33 2.93
C THR A 11 -16.06 -8.30 4.08
N LEU A 12 -16.51 -7.98 5.30
CA LEU A 12 -16.43 -8.89 6.45
C LEU A 12 -17.26 -10.15 6.25
N GLU A 13 -18.44 -10.05 5.63
CA GLU A 13 -19.25 -11.22 5.27
C GLU A 13 -18.54 -12.09 4.22
N ARG A 14 -17.98 -11.50 3.16
CA ARG A 14 -17.15 -12.23 2.18
C ARG A 14 -15.93 -12.88 2.81
N ALA A 15 -15.31 -12.23 3.79
CA ALA A 15 -14.19 -12.81 4.54
C ALA A 15 -14.64 -14.03 5.35
N ARG A 16 -15.83 -14.00 5.95
CA ARG A 16 -16.36 -15.15 6.70
C ARG A 16 -16.70 -16.34 5.79
N ASP A 17 -17.30 -16.07 4.63
CA ASP A 17 -17.90 -17.10 3.77
C ASP A 17 -17.05 -17.44 2.52
N GLY A 18 -15.85 -16.84 2.41
CA GLY A 18 -14.93 -17.02 1.27
C GLY A 18 -14.33 -18.42 1.18
N ASP A 19 -13.81 -18.75 -0.01
CA ASP A 19 -13.20 -20.08 -0.24
C ASP A 19 -12.01 -20.31 0.68
N PRO A 20 -11.87 -21.50 1.31
CA PRO A 20 -10.77 -21.76 2.22
C PRO A 20 -9.43 -21.84 1.48
N CYS A 21 -8.41 -21.16 2.00
CA CYS A 21 -7.04 -21.22 1.52
C CYS A 21 -6.06 -20.87 2.65
N THR A 22 -5.13 -21.78 2.94
CA THR A 22 -4.10 -21.52 3.97
C THR A 22 -3.08 -20.49 3.47
N ASN A 23 -2.47 -19.72 4.39
CA ASN A 23 -1.45 -18.74 4.00
C ASN A 23 -0.28 -19.39 3.24
N ARG A 24 0.14 -20.59 3.67
CA ARG A 24 1.21 -21.34 3.00
C ARG A 24 0.82 -21.74 1.57
N GLU A 25 -0.39 -22.22 1.36
CA GLU A 25 -0.87 -22.59 0.03
C GLU A 25 -0.96 -21.37 -0.88
N TRP A 26 -1.47 -20.26 -0.36
CA TRP A 26 -1.55 -19.00 -1.07
C TRP A 26 -0.19 -18.52 -1.58
N GLU A 27 0.80 -18.45 -0.70
CA GLU A 27 2.16 -17.99 -1.02
C GLU A 27 2.90 -18.96 -1.95
N THR A 28 2.79 -20.28 -1.71
CA THR A 28 3.62 -21.28 -2.41
C THR A 28 3.01 -21.79 -3.71
N LYS A 29 1.69 -21.66 -3.90
CA LYS A 29 0.99 -22.19 -5.07
C LYS A 29 0.10 -21.16 -5.75
N VAL A 30 -0.86 -20.58 -5.04
CA VAL A 30 -1.91 -19.74 -5.66
C VAL A 30 -1.29 -18.52 -6.34
N ILE A 31 -0.44 -17.76 -5.64
CA ILE A 31 0.22 -16.59 -6.22
C ILE A 31 1.12 -17.01 -7.41
N PRO A 32 2.12 -17.92 -7.25
CA PRO A 32 3.02 -18.24 -8.35
C PRO A 32 2.33 -18.82 -9.59
N GLU A 33 1.36 -19.71 -9.42
CA GLU A 33 0.65 -20.34 -10.53
C GLU A 33 -0.25 -19.34 -11.27
N THR A 34 -0.95 -18.47 -10.54
CA THR A 34 -1.81 -17.45 -11.14
C THR A 34 -0.98 -16.40 -11.88
N VAL A 35 0.12 -15.91 -11.29
CA VAL A 35 1.05 -15.00 -11.97
C VAL A 35 1.55 -15.62 -13.27
N LYS A 36 2.08 -16.85 -13.22
CA LYS A 36 2.58 -17.56 -14.39
C LYS A 36 1.52 -17.73 -15.47
N LYS A 37 0.29 -18.09 -15.08
CA LYS A 37 -0.87 -18.22 -15.98
C LYS A 37 -1.14 -16.91 -16.71
N TYR A 38 -1.18 -15.78 -16.00
CA TYR A 38 -1.49 -14.48 -16.59
C TYR A 38 -0.36 -13.89 -17.42
N LEU A 39 0.90 -14.06 -16.99
CA LEU A 39 2.05 -13.67 -17.81
C LEU A 39 2.03 -14.38 -19.17
N LYS A 40 1.80 -15.70 -19.17
CA LYS A 40 1.70 -16.47 -20.42
C LYS A 40 0.47 -16.09 -21.25
N LYS A 41 -0.69 -15.92 -20.61
CA LYS A 41 -1.96 -15.60 -21.29
C LYS A 41 -1.91 -14.28 -22.06
N PHE A 42 -1.18 -13.29 -21.54
CA PHE A 42 -1.08 -11.95 -22.13
C PHE A 42 0.23 -11.69 -22.89
N ASP A 43 1.07 -12.73 -23.05
CA ASP A 43 2.37 -12.64 -23.71
C ASP A 43 3.29 -11.58 -23.06
N LEU A 44 3.40 -11.67 -21.73
CA LEU A 44 4.19 -10.77 -20.88
C LEU A 44 5.46 -11.45 -20.32
N GLU A 45 5.69 -12.71 -20.66
CA GLU A 45 6.92 -13.41 -20.27
C GLU A 45 8.11 -12.76 -20.98
N GLN A 46 9.19 -12.46 -20.24
CA GLN A 46 10.45 -11.92 -20.78
C GLN A 46 10.33 -10.55 -21.47
N THR A 47 9.30 -9.75 -21.18
CA THR A 47 9.17 -8.40 -21.73
C THR A 47 10.01 -7.35 -21.00
N PHE A 48 10.72 -7.73 -19.93
CA PHE A 48 11.60 -6.84 -19.19
C PHE A 48 12.91 -6.58 -19.96
N ASN A 49 13.26 -5.30 -20.13
CA ASN A 49 14.51 -4.87 -20.73
C ASN A 49 15.37 -4.16 -19.67
N ASN A 50 16.54 -4.70 -19.36
CA ASN A 50 17.45 -4.11 -18.38
C ASN A 50 18.13 -2.81 -18.88
N GLU A 51 18.32 -2.69 -20.20
CA GLU A 51 18.93 -1.49 -20.80
C GLU A 51 17.92 -0.32 -20.87
N GLU A 52 16.62 -0.63 -20.90
CA GLU A 52 15.52 0.34 -20.89
C GLU A 52 14.49 -0.09 -19.81
N PRO A 53 14.79 0.17 -18.52
CA PRO A 53 13.97 -0.33 -17.41
C PRO A 53 12.60 0.37 -17.30
N VAL A 54 12.45 1.54 -17.92
CA VAL A 54 11.17 2.24 -18.03
C VAL A 54 10.52 1.83 -19.33
N ASN A 55 9.37 1.16 -19.25
CA ASN A 55 8.64 0.77 -20.45
C ASN A 55 8.26 1.99 -21.31
N GLN A 56 8.68 1.96 -22.58
CA GLN A 56 8.37 2.98 -23.59
C GLN A 56 7.25 2.56 -24.55
N ASP A 57 6.72 1.34 -24.44
CA ASP A 57 5.67 0.77 -25.30
C ASP A 57 4.28 0.90 -24.62
N PRO A 58 3.39 1.80 -25.10
CA PRO A 58 2.06 1.96 -24.54
C PRO A 58 1.18 0.71 -24.67
N GLU A 59 1.32 -0.07 -25.75
CA GLU A 59 0.52 -1.29 -25.94
C GLU A 59 0.95 -2.37 -24.94
N LEU A 60 2.24 -2.46 -24.64
CA LEU A 60 2.73 -3.32 -23.56
C LEU A 60 2.20 -2.86 -22.20
N ALA A 61 2.12 -1.55 -21.94
CA ALA A 61 1.55 -1.01 -20.70
C ALA A 61 0.07 -1.38 -20.55
N ASP A 62 -0.73 -1.22 -21.61
CA ASP A 62 -2.15 -1.58 -21.63
C ASP A 62 -2.35 -3.09 -21.43
N ARG A 63 -1.49 -3.92 -22.04
CA ARG A 63 -1.51 -5.39 -21.82
C ARG A 63 -1.20 -5.75 -20.36
N PHE A 64 -0.23 -5.09 -19.73
CA PHE A 64 0.06 -5.29 -18.30
C PHE A 64 -1.12 -4.88 -17.42
N PHE A 65 -1.79 -3.76 -17.74
CA PHE A 65 -2.96 -3.31 -17.02
C PHE A 65 -4.11 -4.33 -17.12
N GLU A 66 -4.45 -4.79 -18.32
CA GLU A 66 -5.52 -5.79 -18.52
C GLU A 66 -5.17 -7.15 -17.89
N ALA A 67 -3.91 -7.56 -17.94
CA ALA A 67 -3.44 -8.78 -17.27
C ALA A 67 -3.57 -8.66 -15.75
N GLY A 68 -3.12 -7.55 -15.17
CA GLY A 68 -3.21 -7.28 -13.74
C GLY A 68 -4.66 -7.19 -13.24
N LEU A 69 -5.52 -6.49 -13.98
CA LEU A 69 -6.95 -6.39 -13.66
C LEU A 69 -7.65 -7.75 -13.71
N SER A 70 -7.39 -8.53 -14.76
CA SER A 70 -7.95 -9.87 -14.91
C SER A 70 -7.44 -10.82 -13.83
N MET A 71 -6.15 -10.74 -13.50
CA MET A 71 -5.53 -11.52 -12.43
C MET A 71 -6.13 -11.14 -11.07
N ALA A 72 -6.26 -9.85 -10.76
CA ALA A 72 -6.82 -9.37 -9.49
C ALA A 72 -8.24 -9.87 -9.26
N ALA A 73 -9.08 -9.87 -10.30
CA ALA A 73 -10.44 -10.39 -10.24
C ALA A 73 -10.50 -11.92 -10.02
N GLU A 74 -9.53 -12.67 -10.58
CA GLU A 74 -9.46 -14.13 -10.41
C GLU A 74 -8.91 -14.53 -9.03
N ILE A 75 -7.78 -13.94 -8.65
CA ILE A 75 -7.02 -14.34 -7.47
C ILE A 75 -7.74 -13.90 -6.18
N GLY A 76 -8.22 -12.65 -6.14
CA GLY A 76 -8.80 -12.07 -4.93
C GLY A 76 -7.74 -11.69 -3.89
N VAL A 77 -8.15 -11.62 -2.62
CA VAL A 77 -7.31 -11.28 -1.47
C VAL A 77 -7.49 -12.34 -0.39
N LEU A 78 -6.39 -12.88 0.12
CA LEU A 78 -6.42 -13.78 1.26
C LEU A 78 -6.67 -13.01 2.56
N MET A 79 -7.70 -13.42 3.31
CA MET A 79 -7.88 -13.05 4.70
C MET A 79 -7.16 -14.06 5.60
N VAL A 80 -5.98 -13.69 6.08
CA VAL A 80 -5.08 -14.60 6.82
C VAL A 80 -5.72 -15.09 8.12
N ASP A 81 -6.47 -14.24 8.83
CA ASP A 81 -7.09 -14.61 10.11
C ASP A 81 -8.15 -15.70 9.99
N THR A 82 -8.87 -15.74 8.87
CA THR A 82 -9.93 -16.72 8.58
C THR A 82 -9.52 -17.78 7.58
N GLU A 83 -8.31 -17.70 7.03
CA GLU A 83 -7.80 -18.51 5.92
C GLU A 83 -8.82 -18.65 4.78
N SER A 84 -9.37 -17.51 4.34
CA SER A 84 -10.42 -17.45 3.32
C SER A 84 -10.10 -16.43 2.23
N VAL A 85 -10.57 -16.68 1.00
CA VAL A 85 -10.31 -15.82 -0.16
C VAL A 85 -11.51 -14.93 -0.44
N ILE A 86 -11.27 -13.62 -0.41
CA ILE A 86 -12.24 -12.58 -0.79
C ILE A 86 -12.05 -12.25 -2.26
N ARG A 87 -13.10 -12.39 -3.08
CA ARG A 87 -13.05 -12.01 -4.50
C ARG A 87 -13.85 -10.74 -4.79
N PHE A 88 -13.36 -10.03 -5.80
CA PHE A 88 -13.98 -8.83 -6.34
C PHE A 88 -14.14 -8.98 -7.85
N SER A 89 -15.25 -8.51 -8.39
CA SER A 89 -15.44 -8.51 -9.84
C SER A 89 -14.54 -7.47 -10.50
N ARG A 90 -14.33 -7.62 -11.82
CA ARG A 90 -13.60 -6.63 -12.62
C ARG A 90 -14.24 -5.24 -12.51
N GLU A 91 -15.57 -5.19 -12.49
CA GLU A 91 -16.36 -3.97 -12.37
C GLU A 91 -16.19 -3.32 -11.00
N GLU A 92 -16.17 -4.10 -9.91
CA GLU A 92 -15.93 -3.58 -8.56
C GLU A 92 -14.53 -2.96 -8.44
N ILE A 93 -13.52 -3.60 -9.03
CA ILE A 93 -12.14 -3.08 -9.05
C ILE A 93 -12.07 -1.79 -9.86
N LEU A 94 -12.65 -1.75 -11.06
CA LEU A 94 -12.65 -0.55 -11.90
C LEU A 94 -13.43 0.61 -11.27
N GLU A 95 -14.58 0.33 -10.62
CA GLU A 95 -15.34 1.32 -9.88
C GLU A 95 -14.51 1.91 -8.73
N ALA A 96 -13.70 1.08 -8.05
CA ALA A 96 -12.80 1.56 -7.00
C ALA A 96 -11.67 2.43 -7.56
N VAL A 97 -11.09 2.07 -8.70
CA VAL A 97 -10.06 2.87 -9.39
C VAL A 97 -10.61 4.23 -9.83
N GLU A 98 -11.80 4.25 -10.45
CA GLU A 98 -12.46 5.49 -10.89
C GLU A 98 -12.79 6.44 -9.73
N ARG A 99 -13.05 5.88 -8.54
CA ARG A 99 -13.34 6.65 -7.32
C ARG A 99 -12.11 7.07 -6.53
N ALA A 100 -10.91 6.62 -6.94
CA ALA A 100 -9.70 7.01 -6.27
C ALA A 100 -9.52 8.54 -6.34
N PRO A 101 -9.08 9.18 -5.24
CA PRO A 101 -8.83 10.62 -5.26
C PRO A 101 -7.72 10.96 -6.27
N ASP A 102 -7.91 12.02 -7.05
CA ASP A 102 -6.93 12.52 -8.03
C ASP A 102 -5.74 13.23 -7.36
N HIS A 103 -5.93 13.68 -6.12
CA HIS A 103 -4.89 14.27 -5.28
C HIS A 103 -5.19 14.10 -3.78
N VAL A 104 -4.14 14.21 -2.97
CA VAL A 104 -4.20 14.25 -1.51
C VAL A 104 -3.49 15.50 -1.01
N LYS A 105 -4.13 16.24 -0.11
CA LYS A 105 -3.51 17.37 0.59
C LYS A 105 -3.00 16.89 1.95
N LEU A 106 -1.70 17.07 2.18
CA LEU A 106 -1.03 16.67 3.41
C LEU A 106 -0.46 17.90 4.11
N GLY A 107 -0.27 17.83 5.43
CA GLY A 107 0.24 18.94 6.23
C GLY A 107 -0.80 20.04 6.49
N ARG A 108 -0.34 21.11 7.15
CA ARG A 108 -1.15 22.28 7.53
C ARG A 108 -0.37 23.56 7.27
N ASP A 109 -1.09 24.68 7.20
CA ASP A 109 -0.51 26.02 7.12
C ASP A 109 0.58 26.15 6.05
N SER A 110 1.79 26.60 6.44
CA SER A 110 2.94 26.78 5.54
C SER A 110 3.52 25.47 5.01
N ASP A 111 3.27 24.36 5.70
CA ASP A 111 3.84 23.03 5.40
C ASP A 111 2.88 22.17 4.57
N ARG A 112 1.75 22.74 4.14
CA ARG A 112 0.77 22.03 3.34
C ARG A 112 1.29 21.77 1.94
N ILE A 113 1.25 20.50 1.53
CA ILE A 113 1.57 20.07 0.18
C ILE A 113 0.36 19.43 -0.51
N THR A 114 0.42 19.32 -1.84
CA THR A 114 -0.54 18.56 -2.64
C THR A 114 0.20 17.46 -3.39
N MET A 115 -0.01 16.21 -2.98
CA MET A 115 0.45 15.04 -3.70
C MET A 115 -0.59 14.70 -4.78
N ARG A 116 -0.17 14.61 -6.04
CA ARG A 116 -1.04 14.37 -7.19
C ARG A 116 -0.40 13.39 -8.16
N THR A 117 -1.22 12.81 -9.02
CA THR A 117 -0.75 11.94 -10.11
C THR A 117 0.26 12.65 -11.01
N ARG A 118 1.33 11.93 -11.36
CA ARG A 118 2.31 12.30 -12.38
C ARG A 118 2.18 11.38 -13.57
N ARG A 119 2.54 11.87 -14.76
CA ARG A 119 2.64 11.06 -15.98
C ARG A 119 4.11 10.79 -16.32
N PRO A 120 4.41 9.80 -17.18
CA PRO A 120 5.73 9.71 -17.81
C PRO A 120 6.16 11.08 -18.35
N GLU A 121 7.43 11.42 -18.16
CA GLU A 121 8.03 12.70 -18.56
C GLU A 121 7.48 13.97 -17.89
N ASP A 122 6.63 13.84 -16.87
CA ASP A 122 6.11 14.99 -16.14
C ASP A 122 7.24 15.78 -15.46
N LYS A 123 7.30 17.08 -15.74
CA LYS A 123 8.30 18.03 -15.24
C LYS A 123 8.15 18.36 -13.76
N ILE A 124 6.99 18.07 -13.18
CA ILE A 124 6.75 18.24 -11.76
C ILE A 124 7.56 17.16 -11.02
N PRO A 125 8.47 17.51 -10.09
CA PRO A 125 9.19 16.52 -9.31
C PRO A 125 8.22 15.74 -8.39
N PRO A 126 8.52 14.47 -8.05
CA PRO A 126 7.72 13.73 -7.08
C PRO A 126 7.79 14.40 -5.71
N VAL A 127 6.73 14.25 -4.91
CA VAL A 127 6.78 14.57 -3.48
C VAL A 127 7.77 13.61 -2.84
N PHE A 128 8.84 14.14 -2.25
CA PHE A 128 9.82 13.31 -1.57
C PHE A 128 9.43 13.08 -0.11
N ALA A 129 9.18 11.82 0.23
CA ALA A 129 9.09 11.38 1.60
C ALA A 129 10.50 11.16 2.16
N GLY A 130 10.72 11.53 3.41
CA GLY A 130 11.87 11.05 4.20
C GLY A 130 11.42 9.84 5.02
N PRO A 131 11.44 8.62 4.46
CA PRO A 131 11.02 7.44 5.18
C PRO A 131 12.08 7.02 6.19
N LEU A 132 11.63 6.77 7.41
CA LEU A 132 12.44 6.17 8.44
C LEU A 132 11.63 5.06 9.14
N SER A 133 11.23 4.04 8.40
CA SER A 133 10.41 2.91 8.90
C SER A 133 11.25 1.90 9.71
N ILE A 134 12.15 2.38 10.56
CA ILE A 134 13.02 1.56 11.42
C ILE A 134 12.72 1.82 12.90
N GLN A 135 13.11 0.87 13.74
CA GLN A 135 13.08 1.06 15.18
C GLN A 135 14.24 1.95 15.63
N VAL A 136 13.96 2.92 16.50
CA VAL A 136 14.96 3.76 17.15
C VAL A 136 14.71 3.80 18.66
N SER A 137 15.77 4.08 19.42
CA SER A 137 15.63 4.36 20.85
C SER A 137 14.75 5.58 21.09
N GLU A 138 13.94 5.57 22.16
CA GLU A 138 12.98 6.65 22.48
C GLU A 138 13.65 8.03 22.53
N GLU A 139 14.87 8.12 23.07
CA GLU A 139 15.65 9.36 23.18
C GLU A 139 16.12 9.92 21.84
N LEU A 140 16.24 9.07 20.81
CA LEU A 140 16.69 9.46 19.48
C LEU A 140 15.53 9.85 18.55
N TYR A 141 14.28 9.60 18.95
CA TYR A 141 13.11 9.86 18.12
C TYR A 141 13.05 11.30 17.60
N ILE A 142 13.15 12.28 18.51
CA ILE A 142 13.08 13.71 18.16
C ILE A 142 14.34 14.14 17.38
N PRO A 143 15.58 13.91 17.85
CA PRO A 143 16.78 14.34 17.13
C PRO A 143 16.87 13.82 15.70
N ILE A 144 16.50 12.55 15.47
CA ILE A 144 16.53 11.96 14.13
C ILE A 144 15.44 12.57 13.25
N THR A 145 14.19 12.61 13.75
CA THR A 145 13.06 13.17 13.00
C THR A 145 13.31 14.63 12.63
N GLU A 146 13.79 15.44 13.57
CA GLU A 146 14.13 16.85 13.34
C GLU A 146 15.28 16.98 12.34
N GLY A 147 16.31 16.14 12.46
CA GLY A 147 17.43 16.11 11.51
C GLY A 147 16.99 15.88 10.06
N MET A 148 16.01 15.00 9.85
CA MET A 148 15.43 14.73 8.53
C MET A 148 14.57 15.90 8.05
N LEU A 149 13.69 16.42 8.90
CA LEU A 149 12.76 17.52 8.57
C LEU A 149 13.47 18.85 8.31
N ARG A 150 14.71 19.04 8.78
CA ARG A 150 15.54 20.22 8.45
C ARG A 150 15.95 20.27 6.98
N SER A 151 15.90 19.16 6.25
CA SER A 151 16.18 19.17 4.81
C SER A 151 15.02 19.79 4.03
N PRO A 152 15.25 20.84 3.22
CA PRO A 152 14.19 21.46 2.41
C PRO A 152 13.65 20.52 1.31
N HIS A 153 14.30 19.37 1.09
CA HIS A 153 13.86 18.36 0.14
C HIS A 153 12.81 17.41 0.73
N VAL A 154 12.73 17.28 2.06
CA VAL A 154 11.76 16.38 2.70
C VAL A 154 10.43 17.10 2.81
N GLN A 155 9.42 16.59 2.11
CA GLN A 155 8.09 17.19 2.04
C GLN A 155 7.04 16.39 2.81
N VAL A 156 7.30 15.09 3.01
CA VAL A 156 6.48 14.19 3.83
C VAL A 156 7.42 13.42 4.74
N GLN A 157 7.02 13.21 5.99
CA GLN A 157 7.77 12.39 6.92
C GLN A 157 6.99 11.11 7.21
N GLU A 158 7.71 9.99 7.15
CA GLU A 158 7.27 8.71 7.69
C GLU A 158 8.25 8.39 8.81
N GLY A 159 7.78 8.59 10.04
CA GLY A 159 8.63 8.54 11.22
C GLY A 159 9.06 7.16 11.66
N PRO A 160 10.06 7.10 12.55
CA PRO A 160 10.52 5.85 13.12
C PRO A 160 9.50 5.24 14.07
N SER A 161 9.69 3.95 14.31
CA SER A 161 8.98 3.20 15.32
C SER A 161 9.76 3.23 16.64
N ILE A 162 9.04 3.22 17.75
CA ILE A 162 9.61 3.12 19.11
C ILE A 162 9.07 1.86 19.78
N ASP A 163 9.91 1.17 20.55
CA ASP A 163 9.51 0.06 21.42
C ASP A 163 9.37 0.44 22.88
N THR A 164 9.65 1.70 23.20
CA THR A 164 9.56 2.23 24.56
C THR A 164 8.84 3.58 24.57
N VAL A 165 7.99 3.77 25.59
CA VAL A 165 7.27 5.02 25.85
C VAL A 165 7.35 5.31 27.35
N PHE A 166 7.94 6.44 27.71
CA PHE A 166 8.30 6.78 29.09
C PHE A 166 9.23 5.74 29.73
N GLY A 167 10.12 5.14 28.93
CA GLY A 167 11.02 4.07 29.35
C GLY A 167 10.33 2.72 29.61
N LEU A 168 9.03 2.60 29.33
CA LEU A 168 8.27 1.35 29.46
C LEU A 168 8.14 0.66 28.11
N PRO A 169 8.35 -0.66 28.02
CA PRO A 169 8.16 -1.40 26.78
C PRO A 169 6.74 -1.27 26.21
N VAL A 170 6.63 -1.17 24.89
CA VAL A 170 5.37 -1.11 24.15
C VAL A 170 4.94 -2.54 23.78
N TYR A 171 3.96 -3.06 24.51
CA TYR A 171 3.39 -4.39 24.23
C TYR A 171 2.19 -4.28 23.28
N SER A 172 2.25 -5.00 22.15
CA SER A 172 1.15 -5.09 21.18
C SER A 172 -0.15 -5.60 21.78
N GLY A 173 -1.29 -5.07 21.34
CA GLY A 173 -2.61 -5.47 21.81
C GLY A 173 -2.92 -5.00 23.24
N THR A 174 -2.12 -4.09 23.80
CA THR A 174 -2.30 -3.57 25.16
C THR A 174 -2.44 -2.05 25.16
N PRO A 175 -2.89 -1.43 26.27
CA PRO A 175 -2.91 0.04 26.38
C PRO A 175 -1.56 0.74 26.16
N PHE A 176 -0.43 0.04 26.31
CA PHE A 176 0.90 0.59 26.00
C PHE A 176 1.06 0.95 24.52
N GLU A 177 0.53 0.13 23.62
CA GLU A 177 0.51 0.41 22.17
C GLU A 177 -0.33 1.64 21.84
N THR A 178 -1.48 1.81 22.52
CA THR A 178 -2.30 3.04 22.37
C THR A 178 -1.54 4.27 22.86
N ALA A 179 -0.80 4.15 23.97
CA ALA A 179 0.03 5.23 24.47
C ALA A 179 1.15 5.62 23.48
N ALA A 180 1.77 4.63 22.83
CA ALA A 180 2.74 4.84 21.76
C ALA A 180 2.13 5.55 20.54
N GLY A 181 1.00 5.04 20.03
CA GLY A 181 0.31 5.60 18.86
C GLY A 181 -0.19 7.04 19.06
N ARG A 182 -0.49 7.43 20.31
CA ARG A 182 -0.89 8.81 20.65
C ARG A 182 0.28 9.76 20.85
N LYS A 183 1.48 9.24 21.17
CA LYS A 183 2.69 10.04 21.44
C LYS A 183 3.47 10.39 20.19
N ALA A 184 3.06 9.97 18.98
CA ALA A 184 3.54 10.63 17.77
C ALA A 184 3.28 12.14 17.97
N PRO A 185 4.31 12.98 18.17
CA PRO A 185 4.10 14.38 18.47
C PRO A 185 3.31 15.02 17.32
N PRO A 186 2.49 16.04 17.59
CA PRO A 186 1.75 16.74 16.55
C PRO A 186 2.68 17.23 15.42
#